data_AF-A0A2V9RNB8-F1
#
_entry.id   AF-A0A2V9RNB8-F1
#
_cell.length_a   1.000
_cell.length_b   1.000
_cell.length_c   1.000
_cell.angle_alpha   90.00
_cell.angle_beta   90.00
_cell.angle_gamma   90.00
#
_symmetry.space_group_name_H-M   'P 1'
#
loop_
_entity.id
_entity.type
_entity.pdbx_description
1 polymer ?
#
loop_
_entity_poly.entity_id
_entity_poly.type
_entity_poly.pdbx_seq_one_letter_code
_entity_poly.pdbx_strand_id
1 'polypeptide(L)'
;MNNVKRIAILLLVVGVMTGFTQAATHHHESKPDATLRLSGGSFALGIGVNWGSGTLTYRGKDYPVKVKGLSIGKVGMTSSSANGEVFNLKHLQDFNGHYNVGAAGTRGVTLGAGRSGTIMSNQAGVIVRVSSTQNGVAVNATGGGVDMQLK
;
A
#
# COMPACT_ATOMS: atom_id res chain seq x y z
N MET A 1 -50.78 -2.06 43.63
CA MET A 1 -50.47 -1.32 42.38
C MET A 1 -48.99 -0.93 42.20
N ASN A 2 -48.05 -1.33 43.06
CA ASN A 2 -46.63 -0.90 42.95
C ASN A 2 -45.70 -1.87 42.20
N ASN A 3 -46.09 -3.13 42.02
CA ASN A 3 -45.22 -4.15 41.40
C ASN A 3 -45.33 -4.17 39.86
N VAL A 4 -46.47 -3.76 39.31
CA VAL A 4 -46.69 -3.64 37.85
C VAL A 4 -45.90 -2.47 37.26
N LYS A 5 -45.75 -1.37 38.01
CA LYS A 5 -44.92 -0.21 37.60
C LYS A 5 -43.42 -0.56 37.54
N ARG A 6 -42.93 -1.41 38.45
CA ARG A 6 -41.52 -1.85 38.47
C ARG A 6 -41.17 -2.80 37.32
N ILE A 7 -42.11 -3.67 36.92
CA ILE A 7 -41.93 -4.59 35.79
C ILE A 7 -41.93 -3.85 34.45
N ALA A 8 -42.76 -2.81 34.29
CA ALA A 8 -42.76 -1.97 33.09
C ALA A 8 -41.46 -1.15 32.90
N ILE A 9 -40.80 -0.78 34.00
CA ILE A 9 -39.54 -0.01 33.95
C ILE A 9 -38.36 -0.92 33.59
N LEU A 10 -38.36 -2.20 33.99
CA LEU A 10 -37.30 -3.15 33.66
C LEU A 10 -37.30 -3.59 32.19
N LEU A 11 -38.47 -3.63 31.53
CA LEU A 11 -38.56 -3.96 30.10
C LEU A 11 -38.16 -2.78 29.18
N LEU A 12 -38.17 -1.54 29.67
CA LEU A 12 -37.74 -0.38 28.89
C LEU A 12 -36.21 -0.24 28.77
N VAL A 13 -35.45 -0.88 29.68
CA VAL A 13 -33.97 -0.78 29.68
C VAL A 13 -33.31 -1.82 28.76
N VAL A 14 -33.97 -2.94 28.48
CA VAL A 14 -33.42 -4.00 27.60
C VAL A 14 -33.57 -3.66 26.11
N GLY A 15 -34.50 -2.76 25.75
CA GLY A 15 -34.73 -2.36 24.35
C GLY A 15 -33.75 -1.33 23.77
N VAL A 16 -32.83 -0.78 24.57
CA VAL A 16 -31.92 0.30 24.13
C VAL A 16 -30.51 -0.19 23.80
N MET A 17 -30.17 -1.45 24.14
CA MET A 17 -28.81 -2.00 23.94
C MET A 17 -28.63 -2.86 22.67
N THR A 18 -29.67 -3.03 21.84
CA THR A 18 -29.54 -3.68 20.52
C THR A 18 -29.09 -2.70 19.42
N GLY A 19 -28.56 -1.54 19.81
CA GLY A 19 -28.12 -0.46 18.91
C GLY A 19 -26.60 -0.41 18.66
N PHE A 20 -25.81 -1.36 19.16
CA PHE A 20 -24.39 -1.43 18.82
C PHE A 20 -24.20 -2.00 17.41
N THR A 21 -24.38 -1.11 16.44
CA THR A 21 -23.45 -0.89 15.35
C THR A 21 -22.89 -2.17 14.73
N GLN A 22 -23.70 -2.80 13.89
CA GLN A 22 -23.14 -3.43 12.69
C GLN A 22 -22.67 -2.29 11.77
N ALA A 23 -21.60 -1.62 12.17
CA ALA A 23 -20.76 -0.90 11.21
C ALA A 23 -20.12 -2.02 10.39
N ALA A 24 -20.83 -2.40 9.33
CA ALA A 24 -20.28 -3.19 8.27
C ALA A 24 -18.93 -2.57 7.96
N THR A 25 -17.86 -3.28 8.29
CA THR A 25 -16.54 -3.09 7.71
C THR A 25 -16.70 -3.43 6.24
N HIS A 26 -17.35 -2.53 5.50
CA HIS A 26 -16.99 -2.26 4.13
C HIS A 26 -15.55 -1.78 4.22
N HIS A 27 -14.62 -2.73 4.29
CA HIS A 27 -13.31 -2.53 3.71
C HIS A 27 -13.61 -2.25 2.24
N HIS A 28 -13.89 -0.99 1.95
CA HIS A 28 -13.70 -0.44 0.62
C HIS A 28 -12.20 -0.59 0.43
N GLU A 29 -11.79 -1.77 0.00
CA GLU A 29 -10.49 -1.97 -0.57
C GLU A 29 -10.55 -1.15 -1.85
N SER A 30 -10.30 0.16 -1.69
CA SER A 30 -10.43 1.14 -2.74
C SER A 30 -9.68 0.57 -3.92
N LYS A 31 -10.37 0.35 -5.04
CA LYS A 31 -9.72 -0.20 -6.21
C LYS A 31 -8.56 0.73 -6.58
N PRO A 32 -7.35 0.20 -6.84
CA PRO A 32 -6.25 1.04 -7.26
C PRO A 32 -6.59 1.72 -8.59
N ASP A 33 -6.18 2.99 -8.71
CA ASP A 33 -6.34 3.79 -9.94
C ASP A 33 -5.39 3.32 -11.05
N ALA A 34 -4.23 2.79 -10.65
CA ALA A 34 -3.23 2.19 -11.52
C ALA A 34 -2.50 1.04 -10.83
N THR A 35 -1.87 0.18 -11.63
CA THR A 35 -0.96 -0.84 -11.15
C THR A 35 0.46 -0.54 -11.61
N LEU A 36 1.43 -0.93 -10.81
CA LEU A 36 2.84 -0.70 -11.05
C LEU A 36 3.56 -2.05 -11.05
N ARG A 37 4.28 -2.36 -12.12
CA ARG A 37 5.15 -3.54 -12.20
C ARG A 37 6.60 -3.09 -12.20
N LEU A 38 7.37 -3.64 -11.27
CA LEU A 38 8.75 -3.27 -11.07
C LEU A 38 9.64 -4.49 -11.32
N SER A 39 10.69 -4.30 -12.11
CA SER A 39 11.66 -5.35 -12.43
C SER A 39 13.06 -4.77 -12.31
N GLY A 40 13.87 -5.36 -11.44
CA GLY A 40 15.25 -4.96 -11.22
C GLY A 40 16.21 -6.13 -11.40
N GLY A 41 17.35 -5.86 -12.04
CA GLY A 41 18.51 -6.74 -11.99
C GLY A 41 19.34 -6.42 -10.74
N SER A 42 19.82 -7.45 -10.05
CA SER A 42 20.70 -7.28 -8.91
C SER A 42 22.10 -6.88 -9.39
N PHE A 43 22.60 -5.71 -9.00
CA PHE A 43 24.04 -5.48 -9.02
C PHE A 43 24.64 -6.28 -7.86
N ALA A 44 25.34 -7.35 -8.20
CA ALA A 44 26.10 -8.15 -7.27
C ALA A 44 27.19 -7.28 -6.61
N LEU A 45 27.35 -7.42 -5.29
CA LEU A 45 28.54 -7.04 -4.50
C LEU A 45 28.77 -5.53 -4.27
N GLY A 46 28.03 -4.95 -3.32
CA GLY A 46 28.61 -3.93 -2.42
C GLY A 46 28.16 -2.48 -2.55
N ILE A 47 27.33 -2.09 -3.53
CA ILE A 47 26.80 -0.72 -3.62
C ILE A 47 25.31 -0.81 -4.00
N GLY A 48 24.47 -0.09 -3.24
CA GLY A 48 23.02 -0.28 -3.18
C GLY A 48 22.31 -0.46 -4.52
N VAL A 49 21.39 -1.43 -4.57
CA VAL A 49 20.47 -1.67 -5.67
C VAL A 49 19.57 -0.45 -5.86
N ASN A 50 19.86 0.36 -6.88
CA ASN A 50 18.91 1.32 -7.45
C ASN A 50 18.08 0.59 -8.50
N TRP A 51 16.81 0.35 -8.24
CA TRP A 51 15.90 -0.31 -9.18
C TRP A 51 15.77 0.41 -10.52
N GLY A 52 16.11 -0.25 -11.64
CA GLY A 52 16.34 0.42 -12.92
C GLY A 52 15.10 0.81 -13.75
N SER A 53 13.96 0.13 -13.60
CA SER A 53 12.76 0.41 -14.41
C SER A 53 11.50 -0.26 -13.88
N GLY A 54 10.35 0.22 -14.35
CA GLY A 54 9.06 -0.42 -14.21
C GLY A 54 8.07 0.02 -15.28
N THR A 55 6.83 -0.42 -15.13
CA THR A 55 5.69 -0.08 -15.99
C THR A 55 4.50 0.28 -15.12
N LEU A 56 3.94 1.47 -15.33
CA LEU A 56 2.70 1.92 -14.74
C LEU A 56 1.56 1.65 -15.73
N THR A 57 0.58 0.85 -15.35
CA THR A 57 -0.64 0.64 -16.12
C THR A 57 -1.73 1.55 -15.58
N TYR A 58 -2.06 2.61 -16.32
CA TYR A 58 -3.09 3.59 -15.95
C TYR A 58 -4.16 3.64 -17.04
N ARG A 59 -5.43 3.43 -16.67
CA ARG A 59 -6.59 3.43 -17.59
C ARG A 59 -6.39 2.54 -18.83
N GLY A 60 -5.78 1.36 -18.64
CA GLY A 60 -5.54 0.38 -19.70
C GLY A 60 -4.36 0.70 -20.63
N LYS A 61 -3.55 1.72 -20.32
CA LYS A 61 -2.33 2.06 -21.07
C LYS A 61 -1.11 1.84 -20.20
N ASP A 62 -0.06 1.33 -20.82
CA ASP A 62 1.21 1.07 -20.17
C ASP A 62 2.18 2.23 -20.40
N TYR A 63 2.74 2.71 -19.30
CA TYR A 63 3.70 3.81 -19.28
C TYR A 63 5.01 3.33 -18.68
N PRO A 64 6.13 3.42 -19.41
CA PRO A 64 7.44 3.07 -18.86
C PRO A 64 7.82 4.04 -17.75
N VAL A 65 8.34 3.50 -16.65
CA VAL A 65 8.74 4.24 -15.45
C VAL A 65 10.21 4.00 -15.17
N LYS A 66 10.90 5.06 -14.77
CA LYS A 66 12.21 5.03 -14.15
C LYS A 66 12.04 5.11 -12.63
N VAL A 67 12.74 4.24 -11.91
CA VAL A 67 12.71 4.18 -10.45
C VAL A 67 14.12 4.44 -9.92
N LYS A 68 14.25 5.03 -8.73
CA LYS A 68 15.51 5.14 -7.97
C LYS A 68 15.21 5.11 -6.48
N GLY A 69 16.12 4.59 -5.67
CA GLY A 69 15.98 4.58 -4.20
C GLY A 69 15.13 3.43 -3.63
N LEU A 70 14.68 2.49 -4.46
CA LEU A 70 13.98 1.28 -4.01
C LEU A 70 14.94 0.09 -3.98
N SER A 71 14.97 -0.64 -2.86
CA SER A 71 15.82 -1.80 -2.63
C SER A 71 14.97 -3.05 -2.38
N ILE A 72 15.27 -4.12 -3.11
CA ILE A 72 14.73 -5.46 -2.90
C ILE A 72 15.89 -6.44 -2.95
N GLY A 73 16.00 -7.30 -1.94
CA GLY A 73 17.02 -8.34 -2.02
C GLY A 73 17.06 -9.31 -0.85
N LYS A 74 17.58 -10.49 -1.18
CA LYS A 74 18.23 -11.48 -0.32
C LYS A 74 19.60 -11.74 -0.96
N VAL A 75 20.64 -11.98 -0.16
CA VAL A 75 21.99 -12.31 -0.66
C VAL A 75 21.91 -13.49 -1.65
N GLY A 76 22.53 -13.34 -2.83
CA GLY A 76 22.60 -14.40 -3.87
C GLY A 76 21.52 -14.35 -4.96
N MET A 77 20.59 -13.39 -4.94
CA MET A 77 19.52 -13.29 -5.94
C MET A 77 19.97 -12.48 -7.17
N THR A 78 19.73 -12.99 -8.39
CA THR A 78 20.13 -12.35 -9.67
C THR A 78 19.07 -11.44 -10.28
N SER A 79 17.79 -11.68 -9.96
CA SER A 79 16.66 -10.85 -10.42
C SER A 79 15.60 -10.72 -9.32
N SER A 80 14.98 -9.55 -9.26
CA SER A 80 13.91 -9.26 -8.30
C SER A 80 12.75 -8.57 -9.00
N SER A 81 11.52 -8.90 -8.59
CA SER A 81 10.31 -8.22 -9.07
C SER A 81 9.38 -7.87 -7.92
N ALA A 82 8.62 -6.78 -8.11
CA ALA A 82 7.53 -6.39 -7.22
C ALA A 82 6.33 -5.91 -8.01
N ASN A 83 5.18 -6.05 -7.37
CA ASN A 83 3.94 -5.44 -7.80
C ASN A 83 3.63 -4.27 -6.87
N GLY A 84 3.08 -3.23 -7.47
CA GLY A 84 2.61 -2.04 -6.78
C GLY A 84 1.17 -1.70 -7.15
N GLU A 85 0.46 -1.18 -6.17
CA GLU A 85 -0.87 -0.60 -6.32
C GLU A 85 -0.75 0.90 -6.12
N VAL A 86 -1.36 1.66 -7.02
CA VAL A 86 -1.30 3.12 -7.02
C VAL A 86 -2.70 3.67 -6.77
N PHE A 87 -2.81 4.56 -5.79
CA PHE A 87 -4.07 5.16 -5.34
C PHE A 87 -3.97 6.68 -5.38
N ASN A 88 -5.13 7.33 -5.46
CA ASN A 88 -5.29 8.77 -5.58
C ASN A 88 -4.58 9.35 -6.82
N LEU A 89 -4.46 8.57 -7.89
CA LEU A 89 -3.86 9.01 -9.15
C LEU A 89 -4.94 9.62 -10.06
N LYS A 90 -5.13 10.93 -9.96
CA LYS A 90 -6.16 11.65 -10.73
C LYS A 90 -5.68 11.97 -12.14
N HIS A 91 -4.44 12.44 -12.26
CA HIS A 91 -3.78 12.72 -13.55
C HIS A 91 -2.50 11.92 -13.67
N LEU A 92 -2.17 11.49 -14.88
CA LEU A 92 -0.99 10.66 -15.14
C LEU A 92 0.30 11.32 -14.62
N GLN A 93 0.44 12.62 -14.85
CA GLN A 93 1.57 13.43 -14.39
C GLN A 93 1.69 13.54 -12.86
N ASP A 94 0.62 13.33 -12.09
CA ASP A 94 0.67 13.33 -10.62
C ASP A 94 1.51 12.15 -10.10
N PHE A 95 1.76 11.12 -10.93
CA PHE A 95 2.64 10.00 -10.60
C PHE A 95 4.10 10.42 -10.44
N ASN A 96 4.56 11.42 -11.20
CA ASN A 96 5.96 11.83 -11.20
C ASN A 96 6.30 12.51 -9.88
N GLY A 97 7.28 12.00 -9.15
CA GLY A 97 7.70 12.66 -7.92
C GLY A 97 8.60 11.83 -7.03
N HIS A 98 8.85 12.41 -5.86
CA HIS A 98 9.64 11.80 -4.80
C HIS A 98 8.70 11.21 -3.75
N TYR A 99 8.80 9.89 -3.57
CA TYR A 99 7.94 9.12 -2.68
C TYR A 99 8.64 8.91 -1.34
N ASN A 100 8.05 9.49 -0.30
CA ASN A 100 8.52 9.38 1.07
C ASN A 100 7.82 8.24 1.81
N VAL A 101 8.51 7.66 2.79
CA VAL A 101 8.05 6.53 3.61
C VAL A 101 7.44 7.00 4.93
N GLY A 102 6.73 8.14 4.94
CA GLY A 102 6.35 8.88 6.16
C GLY A 102 4.86 9.18 6.32
N ALA A 103 4.46 9.38 7.59
CA ALA A 103 3.15 9.72 8.20
C ALA A 103 1.92 8.85 7.85
N ALA A 104 1.77 8.41 6.60
CA ALA A 104 0.66 7.57 6.13
C ALA A 104 1.09 6.15 5.69
N GLY A 105 2.39 5.83 5.73
CA GLY A 105 2.93 4.57 5.20
C GLY A 105 4.05 4.00 6.05
N THR A 106 3.77 2.92 6.75
CA THR A 106 4.71 2.19 7.60
C THR A 106 5.68 1.36 6.75
N ARG A 107 6.94 1.22 7.17
CA ARG A 107 7.87 0.22 6.60
C ARG A 107 7.47 -1.17 7.11
N GLY A 108 7.46 -2.17 6.25
CA GLY A 108 7.18 -3.55 6.68
C GLY A 108 5.71 -3.82 7.01
N VAL A 109 4.78 -3.14 6.35
CA VAL A 109 3.34 -3.47 6.45
C VAL A 109 3.13 -4.87 5.89
N THR A 110 2.38 -5.69 6.62
CA THR A 110 1.82 -6.91 6.06
C THR A 110 0.67 -6.53 5.14
N LEU A 111 0.97 -6.47 3.85
CA LEU A 111 -0.04 -6.47 2.81
C LEU A 111 -0.59 -7.92 2.74
N GLY A 112 -1.89 -8.10 2.51
CA GLY A 112 -2.60 -9.37 2.68
C GLY A 112 -1.85 -10.63 2.20
N ALA A 113 -2.20 -11.79 2.76
CA ALA A 113 -1.51 -13.07 2.54
C ALA A 113 -0.05 -13.14 3.04
N GLY A 114 0.31 -12.37 4.08
CA GLY A 114 1.61 -12.47 4.75
C GLY A 114 2.78 -11.85 3.99
N ARG A 115 2.50 -10.99 3.00
CA ARG A 115 3.53 -10.36 2.16
C ARG A 115 3.98 -9.06 2.81
N SER A 116 5.29 -8.93 3.04
CA SER A 116 5.87 -7.67 3.51
C SER A 116 5.92 -6.67 2.35
N GLY A 117 5.41 -5.47 2.59
CA GLY A 117 5.42 -4.38 1.63
C GLY A 117 5.80 -3.04 2.25
N THR A 118 6.01 -2.08 1.37
CA THR A 118 6.25 -0.68 1.73
C THR A 118 5.17 0.18 1.12
N ILE A 119 4.61 1.08 1.94
CA ILE A 119 3.66 2.10 1.49
C ILE A 119 4.40 3.44 1.46
N MET A 120 4.21 4.19 0.39
CA MET A 120 4.86 5.48 0.18
C MET A 120 3.88 6.47 -0.43
N SER A 121 4.15 7.76 -0.25
CA SER A 121 3.36 8.82 -0.87
C SER A 121 4.23 9.95 -1.40
N ASN A 122 3.78 10.59 -2.49
CA ASN A 122 4.43 11.77 -3.05
C ASN A 122 3.72 13.07 -2.66
N GLN A 123 4.23 14.18 -3.17
CA GLN A 123 3.75 15.55 -2.90
C GLN A 123 2.37 15.82 -3.48
N ALA A 124 1.97 15.11 -4.54
CA ALA A 124 0.63 15.18 -5.14
C ALA A 124 -0.41 14.35 -4.37
N GLY A 125 0.00 13.67 -3.29
CA GLY A 125 -0.85 12.79 -2.51
C GLY A 125 -1.10 11.43 -3.16
N VAL A 126 -0.35 11.08 -4.22
CA VAL A 126 -0.40 9.73 -4.81
C VAL A 126 0.22 8.76 -3.82
N ILE A 127 -0.48 7.66 -3.57
CA ILE A 127 -0.05 6.61 -2.64
C ILE A 127 0.33 5.39 -3.46
N VAL A 128 1.50 4.81 -3.17
CA VAL A 128 1.97 3.57 -3.79
C VAL A 128 2.22 2.53 -2.70
N ARG A 129 1.55 1.39 -2.81
CA ARG A 129 1.81 0.21 -1.99
C ARG A 129 2.59 -0.79 -2.82
N VAL A 130 3.79 -1.17 -2.41
CA VAL A 130 4.64 -2.11 -3.15
C VAL A 130 4.88 -3.37 -2.33
N SER A 131 4.72 -4.54 -2.94
CA SER A 131 5.03 -5.85 -2.36
C SER A 131 5.87 -6.71 -3.29
N SER A 132 6.75 -7.55 -2.74
CA SER A 132 7.54 -8.47 -3.55
C SER A 132 6.62 -9.49 -4.18
N THR A 133 6.94 -9.95 -5.40
CA THR A 133 6.27 -11.10 -6.02
C THR A 133 6.57 -12.42 -5.29
N GLN A 134 7.63 -12.47 -4.50
CA GLN A 134 8.14 -13.67 -3.83
C GLN A 134 7.84 -13.64 -2.33
N ASN A 135 7.45 -14.78 -1.77
CA ASN A 135 7.22 -14.93 -0.34
C ASN A 135 8.54 -14.80 0.45
N GLY A 136 8.50 -14.12 1.60
CA GLY A 136 9.67 -13.93 2.46
C GLY A 136 10.69 -12.89 1.97
N VAL A 137 10.43 -12.20 0.85
CA VAL A 137 11.27 -11.11 0.35
C VAL A 137 10.63 -9.77 0.70
N ALA A 138 11.32 -8.96 1.50
CA ALA A 138 10.86 -7.62 1.85
C ALA A 138 11.23 -6.61 0.77
N VAL A 139 10.30 -5.68 0.52
CA VAL A 139 10.53 -4.50 -0.32
C VAL A 139 10.74 -3.31 0.59
N ASN A 140 11.85 -2.58 0.42
CA ASN A 140 12.17 -1.46 1.28
C ASN A 140 12.60 -0.24 0.47
N ALA A 141 11.99 0.90 0.76
CA ALA A 141 12.53 2.19 0.36
C ALA A 141 13.83 2.50 1.12
N THR A 142 14.81 3.09 0.44
CA THR A 142 16.07 3.52 1.07
C THR A 142 15.82 4.69 2.04
N GLY A 143 16.81 5.02 2.88
CA GLY A 143 16.69 6.08 3.88
C GLY A 143 16.31 7.46 3.32
N GLY A 144 16.53 7.68 2.02
CA GLY A 144 16.17 8.91 1.32
C GLY A 144 14.90 8.86 0.48
N GLY A 145 14.07 7.81 0.56
CA GLY A 145 12.84 7.68 -0.24
C GLY A 145 13.04 7.03 -1.62
N VAL A 146 12.06 7.19 -2.51
CA VAL A 146 12.03 6.58 -3.86
C VAL A 146 11.61 7.61 -4.89
N ASP A 147 12.42 7.86 -5.91
CA ASP A 147 12.02 8.67 -7.05
C ASP A 147 11.37 7.79 -8.12
N MET A 148 10.17 8.17 -8.57
CA MET A 148 9.48 7.51 -9.68
C MET A 148 9.04 8.52 -10.72
N GLN A 149 9.38 8.26 -11.98
CA GLN A 149 9.10 9.15 -13.10
C GLN A 149 8.75 8.36 -14.36
N LEU A 150 7.73 8.80 -15.10
CA LEU A 150 7.43 8.34 -16.45
C LEU A 150 8.60 8.68 -17.40
N LYS A 151 8.87 7.83 -18.39
CA LYS A 151 9.87 8.10 -19.45
C LYS A 151 9.28 8.91 -20.61
#